data_AF-A0A174PRH2-F1
#
_entry.id   AF-A0A174PRH2-F1
#
_cell.length_a   1.000
_cell.length_b   1.000
_cell.length_c   1.000
_cell.angle_alpha   90.00
_cell.angle_beta   90.00
_cell.angle_gamma   90.00
#
_symmetry.space_group_name_H-M   'P 1'
#
loop_
_entity.id
_entity.type
_entity.pdbx_description
1 polymer ?
#
loop_
_entity_poly.entity_id
_entity_poly.type
_entity_poly.pdbx_seq_one_letter_code
_entity_poly.pdbx_strand_id
1 'polypeptide(L)'
;MCNSEKKDNLFRKRYKLTHGDKCYSIIKYFCPEVEFISIKIMETGERGSIDSFKAALEWCLKEKIKLVHMSVGTTNYIDAKKIENIIKQMVSNKMILCAALSNTNFPTWPACFDGVFGVRNYIAKLQEKEISVSKSFPFSEMNSIQLNFDDVLKKIVGKEYKSNSFAAPIITVLLICYLRKNKKGSYQDAKKFIMNHINKCIYEKELEWNGIVNNKAWSRVLNKKRCVF
;
A
#
# COMPACT_ATOMS: atom_id res chain seq x y z
N MET A 1 -13.42 -9.43 -26.97
CA MET A 1 -12.68 -8.35 -26.28
C MET A 1 -13.65 -7.20 -26.05
N CYS A 2 -13.98 -6.97 -24.78
CA CYS A 2 -15.22 -6.30 -24.36
C CYS A 2 -15.09 -4.76 -24.46
N ASN A 3 -16.19 -4.08 -24.78
CA ASN A 3 -16.28 -2.62 -24.85
C ASN A 3 -15.85 -1.90 -23.54
N SER A 4 -15.75 -2.60 -22.42
CA SER A 4 -15.24 -2.09 -21.14
C SER A 4 -13.72 -1.82 -21.18
N GLU A 5 -12.91 -2.76 -21.69
CA GLU A 5 -11.44 -2.60 -21.78
C GLU A 5 -11.05 -1.47 -22.72
N LYS A 6 -11.82 -1.28 -23.81
CA LYS A 6 -11.64 -0.16 -24.74
C LYS A 6 -12.03 1.18 -24.11
N LYS A 7 -13.08 1.23 -23.28
CA LYS A 7 -13.48 2.45 -22.55
C LYS A 7 -12.48 2.80 -21.45
N ASP A 8 -11.98 1.83 -20.69
CA ASP A 8 -10.96 2.03 -19.65
C ASP A 8 -9.63 2.52 -20.24
N ASN A 9 -9.22 1.94 -21.37
CA ASN A 9 -8.04 2.42 -22.09
C ASN A 9 -8.23 3.83 -22.69
N LEU A 10 -9.44 4.20 -23.12
CA LEU A 10 -9.74 5.55 -23.59
C LEU A 10 -9.76 6.56 -22.43
N PHE A 11 -10.27 6.18 -21.26
CA PHE A 11 -10.29 6.98 -20.03
C PHE A 11 -8.86 7.30 -19.55
N ARG A 12 -8.00 6.27 -19.50
CA ARG A 12 -6.57 6.40 -19.17
C ARG A 12 -5.79 7.28 -20.16
N LYS A 13 -6.24 7.36 -21.42
CA LYS A 13 -5.60 8.18 -22.46
C LYS A 13 -5.96 9.66 -22.37
N ARG A 14 -7.06 10.01 -21.66
CA ARG A 14 -7.61 11.38 -21.61
C ARG A 14 -7.35 12.09 -20.27
N TYR A 15 -7.03 11.37 -19.21
CA TYR A 15 -6.68 11.92 -17.90
C TYR A 15 -5.34 11.35 -17.41
N LYS A 16 -4.40 12.23 -17.07
CA LYS A 16 -3.14 11.83 -16.43
C LYS A 16 -3.45 11.30 -15.03
N LEU A 17 -3.21 10.00 -14.81
CA LEU A 17 -3.41 9.38 -13.50
C LEU A 17 -2.60 10.12 -12.43
N THR A 18 -3.27 10.44 -11.33
CA THR A 18 -2.61 11.00 -10.15
C THR A 18 -1.71 9.95 -9.50
N HIS A 19 -0.86 10.38 -8.57
CA HIS A 19 -0.03 9.46 -7.79
C HIS A 19 -0.88 8.48 -6.97
N GLY A 20 -1.96 8.95 -6.37
CA GLY A 20 -2.93 8.12 -5.65
C GLY A 20 -3.61 7.08 -6.57
N ASP A 21 -4.00 7.48 -7.79
CA ASP A 21 -4.62 6.56 -8.75
C ASP A 21 -3.69 5.40 -9.15
N LYS A 22 -2.37 5.66 -9.21
CA LYS A 22 -1.36 4.64 -9.50
C LYS A 22 -1.22 3.66 -8.33
N CYS A 23 -1.13 4.14 -7.09
CA CYS A 23 -1.12 3.29 -5.90
C CYS A 23 -2.40 2.44 -5.81
N TYR A 24 -3.56 3.06 -6.02
CA TYR A 24 -4.86 2.39 -6.09
C TYR A 24 -4.86 1.30 -7.17
N SER A 25 -4.39 1.61 -8.38
CA SER A 25 -4.36 0.66 -9.51
C SER A 25 -3.52 -0.57 -9.21
N ILE A 26 -2.39 -0.43 -8.51
CA ILE A 26 -1.55 -1.56 -8.11
C ILE A 26 -2.30 -2.46 -7.12
N ILE A 27 -2.89 -1.89 -6.07
CA ILE A 27 -3.61 -2.70 -5.07
C ILE A 27 -4.85 -3.35 -5.72
N LYS A 28 -5.60 -2.62 -6.54
CA LYS A 28 -6.81 -3.11 -7.22
C LYS A 28 -6.50 -4.23 -8.22
N TYR A 29 -5.33 -4.19 -8.87
CA TYR A 29 -4.88 -5.24 -9.78
C TYR A 29 -4.79 -6.60 -9.07
N PHE A 30 -4.20 -6.65 -7.87
CA PHE A 30 -4.06 -7.92 -7.10
C PHE A 30 -5.26 -8.23 -6.21
N CYS A 31 -5.98 -7.21 -5.75
CA CYS A 31 -7.09 -7.33 -4.81
C CYS A 31 -8.33 -6.64 -5.38
N PRO A 32 -8.96 -7.16 -6.45
CA PRO A 32 -10.09 -6.51 -7.09
C PRO A 32 -11.31 -6.31 -6.16
N GLU A 33 -11.46 -7.19 -5.17
CA GLU A 33 -12.57 -7.16 -4.21
C GLU A 33 -12.33 -6.22 -3.01
N VAL A 34 -11.16 -5.58 -2.90
CA VAL A 34 -10.92 -4.70 -1.74
C VAL A 34 -11.64 -3.38 -1.92
N GLU A 35 -12.31 -2.95 -0.85
CA GLU A 35 -12.92 -1.64 -0.73
C GLU A 35 -11.87 -0.62 -0.28
N PHE A 36 -11.97 0.59 -0.81
CA PHE A 36 -11.04 1.68 -0.51
C PHE A 36 -11.79 2.85 0.08
N ILE A 37 -11.16 3.47 1.07
CA ILE A 37 -11.46 4.83 1.48
C ILE A 37 -10.27 5.67 1.02
N SER A 38 -10.53 6.64 0.15
CA SER A 38 -9.50 7.57 -0.34
C SER A 38 -9.61 8.88 0.43
N ILE A 39 -8.53 9.26 1.13
CA ILE A 39 -8.43 10.55 1.82
C ILE A 39 -7.42 11.41 1.07
N LYS A 40 -7.92 12.45 0.39
CA LYS A 40 -7.08 13.42 -0.30
C LYS A 40 -6.53 14.42 0.72
N ILE A 41 -5.20 14.46 0.86
CA ILE A 41 -4.51 15.41 1.78
C ILE A 41 -3.60 16.41 1.04
N MET A 42 -3.54 16.32 -0.29
CA MET A 42 -2.75 17.18 -1.16
C MET A 42 -3.69 17.74 -2.23
N GLU A 43 -3.85 19.06 -2.31
CA GLU A 43 -4.76 19.68 -3.27
C GLU A 43 -4.16 19.81 -4.67
N THR A 44 -2.97 20.40 -4.76
CA THR A 44 -2.23 20.65 -6.01
C THR A 44 -0.74 20.43 -5.81
N GLY A 45 -0.12 19.63 -6.67
CA GLY A 45 1.32 19.33 -6.60
C GLY A 45 1.68 18.21 -5.61
N GLU A 46 2.95 18.15 -5.22
CA GLU A 46 3.53 17.08 -4.39
C GLU A 46 3.65 17.45 -2.90
N ARG A 47 3.17 18.63 -2.50
CA ARG A 47 3.28 19.12 -1.11
C ARG A 47 1.91 19.22 -0.47
N GLY A 48 1.80 18.65 0.72
CA GLY A 48 0.62 18.77 1.58
C GLY A 48 0.96 19.48 2.89
N SER A 49 -0.07 19.74 3.69
CA SER A 49 0.10 20.24 5.06
C SER A 49 0.26 19.07 6.03
N ILE A 50 1.18 19.19 6.99
CA ILE A 50 1.29 18.24 8.09
C ILE A 50 0.00 18.20 8.93
N ASP A 51 -0.73 19.30 9.03
CA ASP A 51 -1.97 19.38 9.80
C ASP A 51 -3.10 18.62 9.09
N SER A 52 -3.18 18.73 7.75
CA SER A 52 -4.09 17.90 6.94
C SER A 52 -3.74 16.41 7.04
N PHE A 53 -2.44 16.09 7.06
CA PHE A 53 -1.99 14.70 7.22
C PHE A 53 -2.36 14.15 8.60
N LYS A 54 -2.13 14.93 9.66
CA LYS A 54 -2.51 14.57 11.02
C LYS A 54 -4.03 14.38 11.15
N ALA A 55 -4.83 15.29 10.59
CA ALA A 55 -6.29 15.19 10.60
C ALA A 55 -6.79 13.91 9.90
N ALA A 56 -6.16 13.52 8.79
CA ALA A 56 -6.47 12.26 8.11
C ALA A 56 -6.13 11.02 8.98
N LEU A 57 -5.02 11.04 9.71
CA LEU A 57 -4.65 9.96 10.64
C LEU A 57 -5.63 9.88 11.82
N GLU A 58 -6.02 11.02 12.37
CA GLU A 58 -7.02 11.11 13.45
C GLU A 58 -8.39 10.58 12.99
N TRP A 59 -8.80 10.90 11.77
CA TRP A 59 -10.02 10.34 11.18
C TRP A 59 -9.92 8.82 11.03
N CYS A 60 -8.80 8.30 10.50
CA CYS A 60 -8.57 6.87 10.38
C CYS A 60 -8.63 6.15 11.74
N LEU A 61 -8.07 6.75 12.79
CA LEU A 61 -8.14 6.20 14.15
C LEU A 61 -9.58 6.18 14.67
N LYS A 62 -10.31 7.29 14.52
CA LYS A 62 -11.70 7.43 14.95
C LYS A 62 -12.60 6.38 14.30
N GLU A 63 -12.47 6.21 12.99
CA GLU A 63 -13.23 5.22 12.21
C GLU A 63 -12.68 3.79 12.33
N LYS A 64 -11.62 3.60 13.13
CA LYS A 64 -10.98 2.29 13.41
C LYS A 64 -10.60 1.55 12.12
N ILE A 65 -10.07 2.29 11.15
CA ILE A 65 -9.63 1.74 9.86
C ILE A 65 -8.56 0.67 10.07
N LYS A 66 -8.82 -0.55 9.59
CA LYS A 66 -7.95 -1.68 9.92
C LYS A 66 -6.56 -1.60 9.30
N LEU A 67 -6.47 -1.11 8.07
CA LEU A 67 -5.25 -0.99 7.28
C LEU A 67 -5.19 0.40 6.65
N VAL A 68 -4.13 1.14 6.93
CA VAL A 68 -3.89 2.48 6.36
C VAL A 68 -2.65 2.42 5.48
N HIS A 69 -2.83 2.70 4.19
CA HIS A 69 -1.76 2.84 3.21
C HIS A 69 -1.38 4.31 3.03
N MET A 70 -0.08 4.60 3.05
CA MET A 70 0.45 5.96 2.92
C MET A 70 1.60 5.97 1.92
N SER A 71 1.35 6.50 0.73
CA SER A 71 2.41 6.78 -0.25
C SER A 71 2.97 8.21 -0.12
N VAL A 72 2.76 8.82 1.06
CA VAL A 72 3.10 10.19 1.44
C VAL A 72 3.76 10.19 2.81
N GLY A 73 4.63 11.17 3.06
CA GLY A 73 5.28 11.35 4.35
C GLY A 73 6.04 12.67 4.42
N THR A 74 6.66 12.91 5.56
CA THR A 74 7.52 14.08 5.80
C THR A 74 8.94 13.65 6.10
N THR A 75 9.92 14.37 5.59
CA THR A 75 11.34 14.25 5.99
C THR A 75 11.70 15.28 7.06
N ASN A 76 10.78 16.19 7.41
CA ASN A 76 10.97 17.18 8.46
C ASN A 76 10.67 16.54 9.83
N TYR A 77 11.66 16.58 10.72
CA TYR A 77 11.54 16.01 12.06
C TYR A 77 10.50 16.71 12.96
N ILE A 78 10.33 18.04 12.80
CA ILE A 78 9.32 18.81 13.55
C ILE A 78 7.92 18.34 13.16
N ASP A 79 7.70 18.11 11.87
CA ASP A 79 6.44 17.56 11.36
C ASP A 79 6.22 16.13 11.84
N ALA A 80 7.27 15.30 11.85
CA ALA A 80 7.21 13.95 12.38
C ALA A 80 6.73 13.95 13.84
N LYS A 81 7.23 14.87 14.68
CA LYS A 81 6.81 15.00 16.08
C LYS A 81 5.31 15.28 16.22
N LYS A 82 4.71 16.02 15.29
CA LYS A 82 3.26 16.31 15.32
C LYS A 82 2.39 15.06 15.12
N ILE A 83 2.89 14.06 14.38
CA ILE A 83 2.15 12.84 14.05
C ILE A 83 2.58 11.61 14.87
N GLU A 84 3.67 11.70 15.65
CA GLU A 84 4.21 10.56 16.41
C GLU A 84 3.17 9.96 17.38
N ASN A 85 2.47 10.80 18.13
CA ASN A 85 1.50 10.35 19.12
C ASN A 85 0.30 9.62 18.48
N ILE A 86 -0.22 10.14 17.36
CA ILE A 86 -1.35 9.51 16.67
C ILE A 86 -0.94 8.15 16.07
N ILE A 87 0.27 8.04 15.52
CA ILE A 87 0.80 6.76 15.01
C ILE A 87 0.91 5.73 16.14
N LYS A 88 1.47 6.10 17.30
CA LYS A 88 1.53 5.23 18.49
C LYS A 88 0.15 4.75 18.93
N GLN A 89 -0.83 5.64 18.94
CA GLN A 89 -2.22 5.29 19.27
C GLN A 89 -2.82 4.31 18.25
N MET A 90 -2.65 4.54 16.95
CA MET A 90 -3.13 3.64 15.90
C MET A 90 -2.53 2.23 16.05
N VAL A 91 -1.22 2.14 16.27
CA VAL A 91 -0.52 0.86 16.51
C VAL A 91 -1.05 0.17 17.77
N SER A 92 -1.23 0.91 18.88
CA SER A 92 -1.79 0.35 20.12
C SER A 92 -3.23 -0.17 19.95
N ASN A 93 -4.00 0.44 19.05
CA ASN A 93 -5.34 -0.01 18.65
C ASN A 93 -5.32 -1.16 17.63
N LYS A 94 -4.16 -1.81 17.42
CA LYS A 94 -3.96 -2.93 16.49
C LYS A 94 -4.28 -2.57 15.04
N MET A 95 -4.23 -1.29 14.66
CA MET A 95 -4.29 -0.89 13.25
C MET A 95 -2.98 -1.25 12.56
N ILE A 96 -3.04 -1.56 11.27
CA ILE A 96 -1.86 -1.86 10.45
C ILE A 96 -1.56 -0.65 9.58
N LEU A 97 -0.31 -0.18 9.63
CA LEU A 97 0.14 1.01 8.91
C LEU A 97 1.24 0.62 7.92
N CYS A 98 1.09 0.98 6.66
CA CYS A 98 2.08 0.76 5.62
C CYS A 98 2.43 2.08 4.96
N ALA A 99 3.70 2.46 4.93
CA ALA A 99 4.15 3.74 4.39
C ALA A 99 5.36 3.61 3.47
N ALA A 100 5.41 4.43 2.42
CA ALA A 100 6.57 4.53 1.55
C ALA A 100 7.66 5.42 2.15
N LEU A 101 8.92 5.00 2.02
CA LEU A 101 10.09 5.84 2.29
C LEU A 101 10.30 6.86 1.16
N SER A 102 10.96 7.99 1.44
CA SER A 102 11.35 8.95 0.41
C SER A 102 12.27 8.32 -0.64
N ASN A 103 12.07 8.72 -1.90
CA ASN A 103 12.94 8.33 -3.01
C ASN A 103 14.37 8.90 -2.89
N THR A 104 14.59 9.88 -2.01
CA THR A 104 15.91 10.50 -1.76
C THR A 104 16.72 9.80 -0.68
N ASN A 105 16.30 8.61 -0.22
CA ASN A 105 16.97 7.82 0.82
C ASN A 105 17.15 8.55 2.18
N PHE A 106 16.40 9.63 2.40
CA PHE A 106 16.30 10.30 3.69
C PHE A 106 15.24 9.62 4.58
N PRO A 107 15.43 9.61 5.92
CA PRO A 107 14.40 9.20 6.85
C PRO A 107 13.08 9.92 6.57
N THR A 108 11.98 9.16 6.54
CA THR A 108 10.66 9.67 6.19
C THR A 108 9.63 9.13 7.17
N TRP A 109 8.78 10.01 7.70
CA TRP A 109 7.74 9.65 8.65
C TRP A 109 6.36 9.71 7.98
N PRO A 110 5.49 8.73 8.24
CA PRO A 110 5.57 7.75 9.33
C PRO A 110 6.35 6.46 9.02
N ALA A 111 6.91 6.29 7.81
CA ALA A 111 7.58 5.06 7.40
C ALA A 111 8.74 4.60 8.31
N CYS A 112 9.36 5.51 9.06
CA CYS A 112 10.42 5.23 10.04
C CYS A 112 9.93 5.08 11.49
N PHE A 113 8.63 5.19 11.79
CA PHE A 113 8.12 4.94 13.15
C PHE A 113 7.99 3.45 13.44
N ASP A 114 8.15 3.08 14.73
CA ASP A 114 7.85 1.74 15.22
C ASP A 114 6.38 1.38 14.98
N GLY A 115 6.14 0.13 14.60
CA GLY A 115 4.79 -0.37 14.29
C GLY A 115 4.27 0.02 12.89
N VAL A 116 5.11 0.65 12.06
CA VAL A 116 4.80 0.96 10.66
C VAL A 116 5.64 0.07 9.73
N PHE A 117 5.01 -0.50 8.71
CA PHE A 117 5.70 -1.18 7.62
C PHE A 117 6.24 -0.13 6.64
N GLY A 118 7.53 0.21 6.75
CA GLY A 118 8.24 1.14 5.89
C GLY A 118 8.83 0.44 4.66
N VAL A 119 8.47 0.92 3.47
CA VAL A 119 8.76 0.24 2.20
C VAL A 119 9.56 1.12 1.25
N ARG A 120 10.54 0.54 0.59
CA ARG A 120 11.30 1.16 -0.50
C ARG A 120 11.47 0.20 -1.67
N ASN A 121 11.60 0.77 -2.86
CA ASN A 121 12.03 0.07 -4.06
C ASN A 121 13.56 0.02 -4.04
N TYR A 122 14.15 -1.17 -3.96
CA TYR A 122 15.61 -1.35 -3.97
C TYR A 122 15.98 -2.44 -4.97
N ILE A 123 16.63 -2.00 -6.04
CA ILE A 123 16.77 -2.77 -7.28
C ILE A 123 18.09 -3.54 -7.33
N ALA A 124 19.14 -3.04 -6.67
CA ALA A 124 20.51 -3.44 -6.99
C ALA A 124 20.88 -4.90 -6.67
N LYS A 125 20.08 -5.62 -5.88
CA LYS A 125 20.41 -6.99 -5.43
C LYS A 125 19.25 -7.99 -5.46
N LEU A 126 18.06 -7.57 -5.86
CA LEU A 126 16.85 -8.41 -5.79
C LEU A 126 16.42 -8.87 -7.18
N GLN A 127 16.05 -10.14 -7.29
CA GLN A 127 15.42 -10.70 -8.48
C GLN A 127 13.97 -10.18 -8.61
N GLU A 128 13.40 -10.29 -9.81
CA GLU A 128 12.00 -9.91 -10.05
C GLU A 128 11.05 -10.71 -9.13
N LYS A 129 10.16 -9.97 -8.46
CA LYS A 129 9.22 -10.42 -7.42
C LYS A 129 9.85 -10.90 -6.11
N GLU A 130 11.10 -10.51 -5.83
CA GLU A 130 11.74 -10.79 -4.55
C GLU A 130 11.49 -9.68 -3.53
N ILE A 131 11.36 -10.06 -2.25
CA ILE A 131 11.25 -9.16 -1.11
C ILE A 131 12.34 -9.48 -0.10
N SER A 132 12.99 -8.45 0.41
CA SER A 132 14.00 -8.54 1.47
C SER A 132 13.80 -7.44 2.52
N VAL A 133 14.56 -7.56 3.61
CA VAL A 133 14.66 -6.54 4.65
C VAL A 133 16.14 -6.21 4.84
N SER A 134 16.44 -4.92 4.81
CA SER A 134 17.83 -4.46 4.93
C SER A 134 18.24 -4.36 6.39
N LYS A 135 19.30 -5.11 6.75
CA LYS A 135 19.91 -5.08 8.09
C LYS A 135 20.75 -3.83 8.36
N SER A 136 21.05 -3.04 7.34
CA SER A 136 21.90 -1.83 7.44
C SER A 136 21.10 -0.54 7.58
N PHE A 137 19.76 -0.62 7.62
CA PHE A 137 18.92 0.57 7.79
C PHE A 137 18.84 0.95 9.28
N PRO A 138 19.01 2.22 9.66
CA PRO A 138 19.18 2.62 11.06
C PRO A 138 17.89 2.62 11.90
N PHE A 139 16.80 2.08 11.37
CA PHE A 139 15.48 1.99 12.03
C PHE A 139 15.06 0.52 12.19
N SER A 140 13.82 0.25 12.64
CA SER A 140 13.38 -1.13 12.83
C SER A 140 13.41 -1.92 11.51
N GLU A 141 13.55 -3.25 11.60
CA GLU A 141 13.59 -4.15 10.43
C GLU A 141 12.43 -3.94 9.45
N MET A 142 11.22 -3.70 9.96
CA MET A 142 10.05 -3.50 9.10
C MET A 142 9.97 -2.10 8.50
N ASN A 143 10.82 -1.16 8.94
CA ASN A 143 11.01 0.13 8.27
C ASN A 143 12.01 0.04 7.11
N SER A 144 12.50 -1.16 6.76
CA SER A 144 13.53 -1.33 5.74
C SER A 144 13.17 -2.36 4.65
N ILE A 145 11.87 -2.63 4.48
CA ILE A 145 11.37 -3.57 3.47
C ILE A 145 11.75 -3.08 2.08
N GLN A 146 12.37 -3.97 1.32
CA GLN A 146 12.86 -3.77 -0.04
C GLN A 146 12.22 -4.79 -0.96
N LEU A 147 11.84 -4.39 -2.16
CA LEU A 147 11.30 -5.30 -3.16
C LEU A 147 11.67 -4.88 -4.57
N ASN A 148 11.70 -5.86 -5.48
CA ASN A 148 11.81 -5.65 -6.92
C ASN A 148 10.57 -6.26 -7.60
N PHE A 149 9.72 -5.43 -8.19
CA PHE A 149 8.51 -5.83 -8.92
C PHE A 149 8.43 -5.03 -10.23
N ASP A 150 9.58 -4.77 -10.85
CA ASP A 150 9.71 -3.83 -11.95
C ASP A 150 8.81 -4.21 -13.12
N ASP A 151 8.76 -5.49 -13.50
CA ASP A 151 7.97 -5.92 -14.66
C ASP A 151 6.47 -5.88 -14.39
N VAL A 152 6.06 -6.19 -13.16
CA VAL A 152 4.65 -6.06 -12.76
C VAL A 152 4.24 -4.59 -12.70
N LEU A 153 5.04 -3.74 -12.05
CA LEU A 153 4.74 -2.33 -11.89
C LEU A 153 4.76 -1.59 -13.24
N LYS A 154 5.68 -1.91 -14.15
CA LYS A 154 5.68 -1.39 -15.54
C LYS A 154 4.36 -1.64 -16.25
N LYS A 155 3.78 -2.83 -16.10
CA LYS A 155 2.49 -3.19 -16.73
C LYS A 155 1.33 -2.37 -16.18
N ILE A 156 1.34 -2.04 -14.90
CA ILE A 156 0.22 -1.37 -14.22
C ILE A 156 0.32 0.16 -14.33
N VAL A 157 1.50 0.74 -14.06
CA VAL A 157 1.69 2.20 -13.94
C VAL A 157 2.60 2.80 -15.02
N GLY A 158 3.08 1.99 -15.97
CA GLY A 158 3.88 2.44 -17.11
C GLY A 158 5.32 2.82 -16.72
N LYS A 159 5.90 3.75 -17.47
CA LYS A 159 7.34 4.14 -17.36
C LYS A 159 7.73 4.75 -16.01
N GLU A 160 6.75 5.18 -15.20
CA GLU A 160 6.99 5.80 -13.89
C GLU A 160 7.14 4.78 -12.75
N TYR A 161 7.14 3.47 -13.04
CA TYR A 161 7.16 2.38 -12.06
C TYR A 161 8.27 2.44 -10.98
N LYS A 162 9.41 3.09 -11.27
CA LYS A 162 10.54 3.19 -10.33
C LYS A 162 10.28 4.25 -9.26
N SER A 163 9.46 3.90 -8.26
CA SER A 163 9.20 4.74 -7.08
C SER A 163 8.95 3.89 -5.84
N ASN A 164 9.44 4.32 -4.67
CA ASN A 164 9.11 3.71 -3.38
C ASN A 164 7.59 3.72 -3.12
N SER A 165 6.90 4.74 -3.64
CA SER A 165 5.45 4.88 -3.56
C SER A 165 4.69 3.76 -4.29
N PHE A 166 5.31 3.08 -5.25
CA PHE A 166 4.72 1.96 -5.99
C PHE A 166 5.16 0.60 -5.45
N ALA A 167 6.25 0.57 -4.67
CA ALA A 167 6.61 -0.58 -3.86
C ALA A 167 5.67 -0.76 -2.64
N ALA A 168 5.33 0.30 -1.92
CA ALA A 168 4.44 0.22 -0.74
C ALA A 168 3.07 -0.47 -1.01
N PRO A 169 2.40 -0.24 -2.15
CA PRO A 169 1.21 -0.99 -2.57
C PRO A 169 1.40 -2.51 -2.60
N ILE A 170 2.56 -3.03 -3.00
CA ILE A 170 2.83 -4.48 -3.02
C ILE A 170 2.81 -5.06 -1.61
N ILE A 171 3.44 -4.39 -0.65
CA ILE A 171 3.38 -4.79 0.77
C ILE A 171 1.97 -4.65 1.32
N THR A 172 1.24 -3.61 0.88
CA THR A 172 -0.17 -3.43 1.25
C THR A 172 -1.04 -4.59 0.77
N VAL A 173 -0.79 -5.14 -0.42
CA VAL A 173 -1.46 -6.35 -0.93
C VAL A 173 -1.17 -7.55 -0.02
N LEU A 174 0.08 -7.77 0.39
CA LEU A 174 0.42 -8.84 1.33
C LEU A 174 -0.30 -8.68 2.68
N LEU A 175 -0.39 -7.45 3.18
CA LEU A 175 -1.12 -7.12 4.41
C LEU A 175 -2.62 -7.36 4.26
N ILE A 176 -3.22 -7.05 3.11
CA ILE A 176 -4.63 -7.38 2.80
C ILE A 176 -4.82 -8.90 2.82
N CYS A 177 -3.94 -9.66 2.17
CA CYS A 177 -4.00 -11.13 2.16
C CYS A 177 -3.89 -11.72 3.57
N TYR A 178 -3.00 -11.17 4.40
CA TYR A 178 -2.89 -11.53 5.81
C TYR A 178 -4.20 -11.25 6.59
N LEU A 179 -4.74 -10.04 6.47
CA LEU A 179 -5.91 -9.57 7.22
C LEU A 179 -7.21 -10.28 6.85
N ARG A 180 -7.34 -10.76 5.61
CA ARG A 180 -8.48 -11.58 5.18
C ARG A 180 -8.62 -12.86 6.01
N LYS A 181 -7.50 -13.45 6.44
CA LYS A 181 -7.47 -14.62 7.34
C LYS A 181 -7.45 -14.21 8.81
N ASN A 182 -6.89 -13.05 9.12
CA ASN A 182 -6.61 -12.60 10.49
C ASN A 182 -7.18 -11.21 10.77
N LYS A 183 -8.52 -11.06 10.74
CA LYS A 183 -9.20 -9.76 10.84
C LYS A 183 -8.80 -8.94 12.09
N LYS A 184 -8.47 -9.61 13.20
CA LYS A 184 -8.07 -9.00 14.47
C LYS A 184 -6.54 -8.94 14.68
N GLY A 185 -5.76 -9.37 13.68
CA GLY A 185 -4.30 -9.47 13.74
C GLY A 185 -3.60 -8.15 14.05
N SER A 186 -2.53 -8.20 14.82
CA SER A 186 -1.72 -7.03 15.19
C SER A 186 -0.58 -6.79 14.20
N TYR A 187 0.15 -5.68 14.39
CA TYR A 187 1.42 -5.43 13.70
C TYR A 187 2.42 -6.58 13.88
N GLN A 188 2.53 -7.15 15.08
CA GLN A 188 3.48 -8.24 15.37
C GLN A 188 3.13 -9.53 14.60
N ASP A 189 1.85 -9.81 14.48
CA ASP A 189 1.37 -10.98 13.73
C ASP A 189 1.58 -10.80 12.21
N ALA A 190 1.30 -9.59 11.70
CA ALA A 190 1.57 -9.23 10.31
C ALA A 190 3.07 -9.21 9.99
N LYS A 191 3.92 -8.76 10.92
CA LYS A 191 5.38 -8.83 10.81
C LYS A 191 5.83 -10.27 10.62
N LYS A 192 5.38 -11.20 11.48
CA LYS A 192 5.69 -12.63 11.35
C LYS A 192 5.25 -13.18 9.99
N PHE A 193 4.04 -12.81 9.54
CA PHE A 193 3.55 -13.19 8.23
C PHE A 193 4.48 -12.71 7.10
N ILE A 194 4.85 -11.42 7.07
CA ILE A 194 5.74 -10.88 6.05
C ILE A 194 7.12 -11.54 6.12
N MET A 195 7.70 -11.69 7.31
CA MET A 195 9.01 -12.33 7.50
C MET A 195 9.05 -13.77 6.96
N ASN A 196 7.96 -14.52 7.06
CA ASN A 196 7.87 -15.87 6.50
C ASN A 196 7.82 -15.93 4.96
N HIS A 197 7.61 -14.77 4.31
CA HIS A 197 7.60 -14.60 2.85
C HIS A 197 8.83 -13.82 2.35
N ILE A 198 9.69 -13.31 3.24
CA ILE A 198 10.96 -12.72 2.87
C ILE A 198 11.91 -13.80 2.33
N ASN A 199 12.69 -13.46 1.30
CA ASN A 199 13.59 -14.35 0.54
C ASN A 199 12.88 -15.46 -0.26
N LYS A 200 11.57 -15.35 -0.48
CA LYS A 200 10.84 -16.15 -1.46
C LYS A 200 10.55 -15.28 -2.67
N CYS A 201 10.78 -15.80 -3.88
CA CYS A 201 10.20 -15.21 -5.07
C CYS A 201 8.69 -15.35 -4.98
N ILE A 202 7.98 -14.23 -4.91
CA ILE A 202 6.53 -14.23 -4.80
C ILE A 202 5.94 -14.36 -6.19
N TYR A 203 5.23 -15.44 -6.48
CA TYR A 203 4.56 -15.57 -7.77
C TYR A 203 3.30 -14.71 -7.81
N GLU A 204 2.92 -14.24 -9.00
CA GLU A 204 1.66 -13.50 -9.20
C GLU A 204 0.45 -14.35 -8.77
N LYS A 205 0.51 -15.66 -9.06
CA LYS A 205 -0.45 -16.65 -8.55
C LYS A 205 -0.42 -16.81 -7.03
N GLU A 206 0.65 -16.50 -6.32
CA GLU A 206 0.67 -16.54 -4.84
C GLU A 206 0.06 -15.27 -4.23
N LEU A 207 0.14 -14.15 -4.95
CA LEU A 207 -0.64 -12.94 -4.65
C LEU A 207 -2.14 -13.17 -4.92
N GLU A 208 -2.47 -13.96 -5.95
CA GLU A 208 -3.84 -14.41 -6.23
C GLU A 208 -4.29 -15.59 -5.34
N TRP A 209 -3.38 -16.44 -4.88
CA TRP A 209 -3.68 -17.71 -4.25
C TRP A 209 -2.89 -17.99 -2.97
N ASN A 210 -3.61 -17.74 -1.89
CA ASN A 210 -3.56 -18.42 -0.61
C ASN A 210 -5.01 -18.74 -0.15
N GLY A 211 -5.93 -18.97 -1.10
CA GLY A 211 -7.36 -19.25 -0.85
C GLY A 211 -8.29 -18.03 -0.72
N ILE A 212 -8.01 -16.93 -1.43
CA ILE A 212 -8.72 -15.64 -1.27
C ILE A 212 -9.42 -15.13 -2.55
N VAL A 213 -9.26 -15.82 -3.69
CA VAL A 213 -10.17 -15.69 -4.84
C VAL A 213 -10.56 -17.08 -5.32
N ASN A 214 -11.17 -17.86 -4.43
CA ASN A 214 -12.02 -18.95 -4.90
C ASN A 214 -13.30 -18.94 -4.09
N ASN A 215 -14.26 -18.16 -4.57
CA ASN A 215 -15.63 -18.46 -4.26
C ASN A 215 -16.41 -18.46 -5.57
N LYS A 216 -16.68 -19.67 -6.07
CA LYS A 216 -17.73 -20.02 -7.04
C LYS A 216 -19.15 -19.60 -6.58
N ALA A 217 -19.28 -18.62 -5.68
CA ALA A 217 -20.53 -18.16 -5.08
C ALA A 217 -21.05 -16.82 -5.63
N TRP A 218 -20.31 -16.12 -6.51
CA TRP A 218 -20.71 -14.76 -6.94
C TRP A 218 -21.02 -14.56 -8.43
N SER A 219 -20.95 -15.61 -9.25
CA SER A 219 -21.54 -15.58 -10.61
C SER A 219 -23.08 -15.41 -10.62
N ARG A 220 -23.73 -15.39 -9.45
CA ARG A 220 -25.18 -15.23 -9.30
C ARG A 220 -25.66 -13.86 -8.80
N VAL A 221 -24.79 -12.91 -8.42
CA VAL A 221 -25.26 -11.63 -7.83
C VAL A 221 -24.96 -10.39 -8.68
N LEU A 222 -24.04 -10.45 -9.65
CA LEU A 222 -23.80 -9.33 -10.58
C LEU A 222 -24.78 -9.25 -11.76
N ASN A 223 -25.85 -10.05 -11.75
CA ASN A 223 -26.90 -10.03 -12.77
C ASN A 223 -28.20 -9.31 -12.34
N LYS A 224 -28.20 -8.56 -11.24
CA LYS A 224 -29.30 -7.61 -10.97
C LYS A 224 -28.90 -6.20 -11.38
N LYS A 225 -29.23 -5.92 -12.64
CA LYS A 225 -29.57 -4.59 -13.16
C LYS A 225 -30.46 -3.82 -12.16
N ARG A 226 -30.10 -2.55 -11.91
CA ARG A 226 -30.93 -1.34 -11.68
C ARG A 226 -30.14 -0.42 -10.73
N CYS A 227 -29.60 0.71 -11.22
CA CYS A 227 -30.27 2.00 -11.42
C CYS A 227 -30.79 2.64 -10.12
N VAL A 228 -30.55 3.96 -10.05
CA VAL A 228 -31.13 5.03 -9.21
C VAL A 228 -30.71 5.02 -7.73
N PHE A 229 -30.19 6.09 -7.10
CA PHE A 229 -29.94 7.52 -7.42
C PHE A 229 -28.50 7.88 -7.11
#